data_AF-D3BF80-F1
#
_entry.id   AF-D3BF80-F1
#
_cell.length_a   1.000
_cell.length_b   1.000
_cell.length_c   1.000
_cell.angle_alpha   90.00
_cell.angle_beta   90.00
_cell.angle_gamma   90.00
#
_symmetry.space_group_name_H-M   'P 1'
#
loop_
_entity.id
_entity.type
_entity.pdbx_description
1 polymer ?
#
loop_
_entity_poly.entity_id
_entity_poly.type
_entity_poly.pdbx_seq_one_letter_code
_entity_poly.pdbx_strand_id
1 'polypeptide(L)'
;MTTTENPSRKRTYQESNEIVVEERPNDRISTINIDGIDFDDRNSLINFNRVYHLYYQCLESRDDQMRSQCVRFFVDYHQHKFLHYIDVQGYTKFIVDLFFDPSLDVISNMSSFGHSDHKTLVENIYNKIRYDKRKLNDDSDQLAKRIDVYKECFFSKAIQKKHLYFDYNSFHYSITHQEEEEEDNDNINENEDGVSNTIVNQEKDIKLEINDLTKEKEGYHHAISSTMIEEVFTFTLSDILVEIIISFSLKGDSLHIFVENTRIRILDYSDIKCIFNIALVSKQFFRVASKKINNSYHNLYGHINVDNEYSLIKSPPLYFDYESIKFIRYDESTVRITQLFSRVEIFKLSSDEYDSRINDGVFRRYLYDDFFGRDTEHFYRNSISRNDYLTYLPPMPNLKHFTIDTYFGYKRNYSSFLISIFENTPNVDGHGIESFYISIYKDWNGSPDYSNLDFLQPLLSLHSKTLKSVTLDYRRLCGKYAYEFLPILKEMLPTIKQYNYSFILYGSFYNLKSACKDDEDLEVYRYLLNQKVILNKFDSRNDDIDKNDLEYIQETKNK
;
A
#
# COMPACT_ATOMS: atom_id res chain seq x y z
N MET A 1 15.20 43.68 34.43
CA MET A 1 15.67 45.03 34.07
C MET A 1 16.91 44.87 33.21
N THR A 2 16.90 45.53 32.04
CA THR A 2 18.05 45.93 31.19
C THR A 2 19.00 44.83 30.68
N THR A 3 19.30 44.65 29.39
CA THR A 3 18.81 45.24 28.14
C THR A 3 19.38 44.36 27.01
N THR A 4 18.57 44.13 25.99
CA THR A 4 18.88 43.56 24.68
C THR A 4 19.87 44.42 23.89
N GLU A 5 20.83 43.79 23.18
CA GLU A 5 21.32 44.30 21.90
C GLU A 5 21.48 43.16 20.90
N ASN A 6 20.99 43.43 19.70
CA ASN A 6 20.73 42.52 18.60
C ASN A 6 21.40 43.15 17.37
N PRO A 7 22.44 42.57 16.75
CA PRO A 7 22.98 43.13 15.53
C PRO A 7 22.34 42.48 14.31
N SER A 8 21.36 43.21 13.78
CA SER A 8 20.87 43.15 12.40
C SER A 8 22.05 43.16 11.41
N ARG A 9 22.31 42.02 10.77
CA ARG A 9 23.18 41.95 9.59
C ARG A 9 22.35 42.12 8.32
N LYS A 10 22.32 43.35 7.83
CA LYS A 10 22.05 43.67 6.43
C LYS A 10 23.10 42.96 5.56
N ARG A 11 22.68 42.13 4.62
CA ARG A 11 23.52 41.74 3.47
C ARG A 11 23.01 42.48 2.25
N THR A 12 23.82 43.44 1.84
CA THR A 12 23.73 44.20 0.60
C THR A 12 24.14 43.29 -0.56
N TYR A 13 23.35 43.32 -1.63
CA TYR A 13 23.72 42.76 -2.93
C TYR A 13 24.88 43.59 -3.50
N GLN A 14 25.98 42.91 -3.85
CA GLN A 14 26.97 43.42 -4.78
C GLN A 14 27.19 42.34 -5.84
N GLU A 15 26.75 42.67 -7.05
CA GLU A 15 27.09 41.97 -8.28
C GLU A 15 28.59 42.11 -8.53
N SER A 16 29.26 40.97 -8.71
CA SER A 16 30.58 40.89 -9.33
C SER A 16 30.50 39.87 -10.46
N ASN A 17 30.38 40.38 -11.68
CA ASN A 17 30.60 39.64 -12.92
C ASN A 17 32.09 39.33 -13.04
N GLU A 18 32.51 38.15 -12.57
CA GLU A 18 33.74 37.50 -13.03
C GLU A 18 33.37 36.12 -13.55
N ILE A 19 33.44 35.98 -14.88
CA ILE A 19 33.38 34.70 -15.57
C ILE A 19 34.71 34.01 -15.27
N VAL A 20 34.76 33.27 -14.16
CA VAL A 20 35.76 32.25 -13.93
C VAL A 20 35.31 31.04 -14.73
N VAL A 21 36.02 30.77 -15.82
CA VAL A 21 35.95 29.47 -16.51
C VAL A 21 36.52 28.44 -15.53
N GLU A 22 35.66 27.85 -14.70
CA GLU A 22 35.98 26.62 -14.01
C GLU A 22 36.11 25.53 -15.07
N GLU A 23 37.36 25.17 -15.37
CA GLU A 23 37.70 23.92 -16.02
C GLU A 23 37.04 22.78 -15.21
N ARG A 24 36.01 22.16 -15.79
CA ARG A 24 35.41 20.95 -15.24
C ARG A 24 36.51 19.91 -15.10
N PRO A 25 36.78 19.37 -13.89
CA PRO A 25 37.69 18.25 -13.76
C PRO A 25 37.06 17.05 -14.47
N ASN A 26 37.75 16.57 -15.50
CA ASN A 26 37.51 15.30 -16.17
C ASN A 26 37.30 14.16 -15.16
N ASP A 27 36.30 13.33 -15.43
CA ASP A 27 36.18 11.92 -15.04
C ASP A 27 36.60 11.55 -13.61
N ARG A 28 35.82 12.00 -12.63
CA ARG A 28 35.61 11.16 -11.44
C ARG A 28 34.46 10.23 -11.76
N ILE A 29 34.78 9.04 -12.27
CA ILE A 29 33.89 7.87 -12.16
C ILE A 29 33.55 7.79 -10.67
N SER A 30 32.31 8.15 -10.32
CA SER A 30 31.82 7.99 -8.96
C SER A 30 31.98 6.51 -8.61
N THR A 31 32.87 6.21 -7.68
CA THR A 31 33.05 4.84 -7.18
C THR A 31 31.69 4.30 -6.75
N ILE A 32 31.22 3.26 -7.45
CA ILE A 32 29.96 2.59 -7.16
C ILE A 32 30.06 2.05 -5.73
N ASN A 33 29.20 2.54 -4.85
CA ASN A 33 29.18 2.09 -3.46
C ASN A 33 28.20 0.92 -3.33
N ILE A 34 28.75 -0.28 -3.17
CA ILE A 34 27.97 -1.52 -2.99
C ILE A 34 27.76 -1.81 -1.49
N ASP A 35 28.33 -1.01 -0.59
CA ASP A 35 28.25 -1.24 0.85
C ASP A 35 26.79 -1.20 1.32
N GLY A 36 26.36 -2.32 1.92
CA GLY A 36 25.01 -2.48 2.45
C GLY A 36 23.95 -2.91 1.43
N ILE A 37 24.35 -3.43 0.27
CA ILE A 37 23.46 -4.13 -0.65
C ILE A 37 23.58 -5.64 -0.45
N ASP A 38 22.45 -6.32 -0.33
CA ASP A 38 22.36 -7.77 -0.20
C ASP A 38 21.43 -8.32 -1.29
N PHE A 39 21.98 -8.92 -2.35
CA PHE A 39 21.17 -9.46 -3.45
C PHE A 39 20.34 -10.70 -3.06
N ASP A 40 20.54 -11.26 -1.87
CA ASP A 40 19.72 -12.36 -1.35
C ASP A 40 18.54 -11.88 -0.50
N ASP A 41 18.59 -10.64 0.03
CA ASP A 41 17.47 -10.01 0.75
C ASP A 41 16.41 -9.43 -0.18
N ARG A 42 15.50 -10.31 -0.61
CA ARG A 42 14.38 -10.00 -1.51
C ARG A 42 13.15 -9.42 -0.81
N ASN A 43 13.24 -9.18 0.49
CA ASN A 43 12.09 -8.73 1.27
C ASN A 43 12.22 -7.28 1.72
N SER A 44 13.42 -6.79 2.00
CA SER A 44 13.64 -5.44 2.51
C SER A 44 13.36 -4.35 1.47
N LEU A 45 12.48 -3.41 1.84
CA LEU A 45 12.22 -2.21 1.04
C LEU A 45 13.47 -1.34 0.88
N ILE A 46 14.29 -1.24 1.93
CA ILE A 46 15.53 -0.44 1.89
C ILE A 46 16.55 -1.08 0.96
N ASN A 47 16.72 -2.40 1.04
CA ASN A 47 17.65 -3.12 0.17
C ASN A 47 17.19 -3.03 -1.29
N PHE A 48 15.90 -3.27 -1.55
CA PHE A 48 15.33 -3.09 -2.88
C PHE A 48 15.57 -1.68 -3.44
N ASN A 49 15.33 -0.64 -2.63
CA ASN A 49 15.58 0.74 -3.05
C ASN A 49 17.06 0.98 -3.39
N ARG A 50 18.01 0.42 -2.62
CA ARG A 50 19.44 0.51 -2.94
C ARG A 50 19.76 -0.17 -4.27
N VAL A 51 19.26 -1.37 -4.51
CA VAL A 51 19.46 -2.09 -5.78
C VAL A 51 18.82 -1.33 -6.96
N TYR A 52 17.64 -0.73 -6.75
CA TYR A 52 16.97 0.11 -7.74
C TYR A 52 17.84 1.30 -8.16
N HIS A 53 18.41 2.03 -7.19
CA HIS A 53 19.32 3.16 -7.46
C HIS A 53 20.66 2.70 -8.06
N LEU A 54 21.18 1.56 -7.61
CA LEU A 54 22.41 0.97 -8.13
C LEU A 54 22.31 0.72 -9.64
N TYR A 55 21.17 0.23 -10.14
CA TYR A 55 20.96 0.05 -11.58
C TYR A 55 21.25 1.34 -12.38
N TYR A 56 20.71 2.48 -11.94
CA TYR A 56 20.90 3.75 -12.64
C TYR A 56 22.32 4.31 -12.47
N GLN A 57 22.97 4.08 -11.33
CA GLN A 57 24.40 4.41 -11.17
C GLN A 57 25.27 3.58 -12.13
N CYS A 58 24.97 2.28 -12.24
CA CYS A 58 25.69 1.39 -13.13
C CYS A 58 25.42 1.71 -14.61
N LEU A 59 24.24 2.23 -14.95
CA LEU A 59 23.87 2.72 -16.28
C LEU A 59 24.78 3.88 -16.72
N GLU A 60 25.11 4.80 -15.80
CA GLU A 60 26.06 5.90 -16.08
C GLU A 60 27.49 5.38 -16.26
N SER A 61 27.92 4.42 -15.44
CA SER A 61 29.26 3.83 -15.49
C SER A 61 29.47 2.76 -16.59
N ARG A 62 28.39 2.33 -17.26
CA ARG A 62 28.34 1.21 -18.21
C ARG A 62 28.80 -0.15 -17.65
N ASP A 63 28.45 -0.44 -16.39
CA ASP A 63 28.69 -1.75 -15.77
C ASP A 63 27.52 -2.71 -16.05
N ASP A 64 27.59 -3.41 -17.18
CA ASP A 64 26.57 -4.35 -17.64
C ASP A 64 26.38 -5.54 -16.69
N GLN A 65 27.46 -6.00 -16.05
CA GLN A 65 27.41 -7.15 -15.15
C GLN A 65 26.59 -6.80 -13.90
N MET A 66 26.87 -5.65 -13.29
CA MET A 66 26.13 -5.20 -12.11
C MET A 66 24.68 -4.86 -12.46
N ARG A 67 24.42 -4.21 -13.60
CA ARG A 67 23.05 -3.96 -14.06
C ARG A 67 22.27 -5.26 -14.26
N SER A 68 22.90 -6.28 -14.84
CA SER A 68 22.29 -7.61 -14.99
C SER A 68 21.90 -8.21 -13.63
N GLN A 69 22.73 -8.05 -12.60
CA GLN A 69 22.39 -8.48 -11.24
C GLN A 69 21.22 -7.69 -10.65
N CYS A 70 21.19 -6.36 -10.84
CA CYS A 70 20.07 -5.53 -10.42
C CYS A 70 18.76 -5.94 -11.10
N VAL A 71 18.78 -6.27 -12.39
CA VAL A 71 17.60 -6.73 -13.14
C VAL A 71 17.11 -8.07 -12.59
N ARG A 72 18.00 -9.05 -12.38
CA ARG A 72 17.61 -10.35 -11.77
C ARG A 72 16.99 -10.17 -10.40
N PHE A 73 17.59 -9.32 -9.57
CA PHE A 73 17.04 -9.00 -8.27
C PHE A 73 15.66 -8.35 -8.36
N PHE A 74 15.49 -7.38 -9.26
CA PHE A 74 14.20 -6.72 -9.48
C PHE A 74 13.12 -7.72 -9.90
N VAL A 75 13.46 -8.67 -10.79
CA VAL A 75 12.57 -9.75 -11.21
C VAL A 75 12.16 -10.62 -10.03
N ASP A 76 13.15 -11.10 -9.27
CA ASP A 76 12.93 -12.01 -8.15
C ASP A 76 12.14 -11.32 -7.01
N TYR A 77 12.41 -10.04 -6.73
CA TYR A 77 11.70 -9.26 -5.73
C TYR A 77 10.21 -9.10 -6.07
N HIS A 78 9.87 -8.89 -7.33
CA HIS A 78 8.48 -8.67 -7.74
C HIS A 78 7.70 -9.95 -8.06
N GLN A 79 8.37 -11.11 -8.13
CA GLN A 79 7.78 -12.36 -8.58
C GLN A 79 6.46 -12.70 -7.87
N HIS A 80 6.38 -12.45 -6.57
CA HIS A 80 5.21 -12.76 -5.75
C HIS A 80 4.46 -11.51 -5.26
N LYS A 81 4.81 -10.31 -5.72
CA LYS A 81 4.19 -9.05 -5.27
C LYS A 81 3.12 -8.57 -6.24
N PHE A 82 2.03 -8.02 -5.70
CA PHE A 82 0.86 -7.58 -6.46
C PHE A 82 0.64 -6.07 -6.34
N LEU A 83 -0.19 -5.50 -7.22
CA LEU A 83 -0.40 -4.05 -7.37
C LEU A 83 -0.69 -3.29 -6.08
N HIS A 84 -1.36 -3.91 -5.13
CA HIS A 84 -1.71 -3.28 -3.86
C HIS A 84 -0.52 -3.16 -2.88
N TYR A 85 0.65 -3.74 -3.20
CA TYR A 85 1.88 -3.62 -2.39
C TYR A 85 3.10 -3.14 -3.18
N ILE A 86 2.94 -2.68 -4.43
CA ILE A 86 4.07 -2.19 -5.24
C ILE A 86 3.87 -0.74 -5.69
N ASP A 87 4.97 -0.01 -5.88
CA ASP A 87 4.94 1.28 -6.55
C ASP A 87 4.78 1.04 -8.06
N VAL A 88 3.54 1.13 -8.53
CA VAL A 88 3.20 0.92 -9.94
C VAL A 88 3.95 1.91 -10.84
N GLN A 89 4.18 3.15 -10.40
CA GLN A 89 4.87 4.15 -11.21
C GLN A 89 6.36 3.83 -11.35
N GLY A 90 7.03 3.53 -10.24
CA GLY A 90 8.44 3.14 -10.22
C GLY A 90 8.70 1.81 -10.93
N TYR A 91 7.79 0.85 -10.77
CA TYR A 91 7.79 -0.42 -11.51
C TYR A 91 7.71 -0.17 -13.02
N THR A 92 6.68 0.55 -13.49
CA THR A 92 6.52 0.87 -14.91
C THR A 92 7.73 1.62 -15.46
N LYS A 93 8.25 2.62 -14.73
CA LYS A 93 9.44 3.37 -15.13
C LYS A 93 10.64 2.43 -15.35
N PHE A 94 10.90 1.53 -14.41
CA PHE A 94 12.03 0.61 -14.50
C PHE A 94 11.93 -0.31 -15.71
N ILE A 95 10.74 -0.88 -15.96
CA ILE A 95 10.52 -1.76 -17.12
C ILE A 95 10.74 -0.99 -18.44
N VAL A 96 10.21 0.23 -18.56
CA VAL A 96 10.41 1.06 -19.76
C VAL A 96 11.89 1.41 -19.93
N ASP A 97 12.57 1.82 -18.85
CA ASP A 97 14.00 2.16 -18.90
C ASP A 97 14.88 0.96 -19.24
N LEU A 98 14.51 -0.23 -18.80
CA LEU A 98 15.19 -1.48 -19.11
C LEU A 98 14.97 -1.93 -20.56
N PHE A 99 13.80 -1.65 -21.15
CA PHE A 99 13.58 -1.87 -22.58
C PHE A 99 14.61 -1.09 -23.43
N PHE A 100 14.90 0.15 -23.01
CA PHE A 100 15.88 1.04 -23.64
C PHE A 100 17.31 0.92 -23.08
N ASP A 101 17.62 -0.11 -22.30
CA ASP A 101 18.97 -0.33 -21.78
C ASP A 101 19.96 -0.53 -22.94
N PRO A 102 21.14 0.11 -22.99
CA PRO A 102 22.10 -0.06 -24.08
C PRO A 102 22.62 -1.50 -24.27
N SER A 103 22.47 -2.39 -23.29
CA SER A 103 22.96 -3.77 -23.33
C SER A 103 21.82 -4.76 -23.49
N LEU A 104 21.86 -5.55 -24.57
CA LEU A 104 20.89 -6.62 -24.81
C LEU A 104 20.99 -7.71 -23.72
N ASP A 105 22.19 -8.00 -23.23
CA ASP A 105 22.39 -9.01 -22.19
C ASP A 105 21.70 -8.61 -20.88
N VAL A 106 21.70 -7.32 -20.54
CA VAL A 106 21.03 -6.78 -19.34
C VAL A 106 19.51 -7.01 -19.44
N ILE A 107 18.87 -6.58 -20.53
CA ILE A 107 17.42 -6.77 -20.73
C ILE A 107 17.04 -8.25 -20.84
N SER A 108 17.89 -9.10 -21.41
CA SER A 108 17.61 -10.55 -21.48
C SER A 108 17.45 -11.20 -20.10
N ASN A 109 17.98 -10.60 -19.02
CA ASN A 109 17.71 -11.08 -17.66
C ASN A 109 16.25 -10.89 -17.20
N MET A 110 15.44 -10.15 -17.97
CA MET A 110 14.00 -10.10 -17.76
C MET A 110 13.30 -11.38 -18.20
N SER A 111 13.90 -12.28 -18.98
CA SER A 111 13.16 -13.43 -19.54
C SER A 111 12.60 -14.40 -18.49
N SER A 112 13.13 -14.36 -17.25
CA SER A 112 12.56 -15.09 -16.10
C SER A 112 11.37 -14.37 -15.44
N PHE A 113 11.05 -13.16 -15.87
CA PHE A 113 9.95 -12.34 -15.38
C PHE A 113 8.62 -12.91 -15.85
N GLY A 114 8.01 -13.76 -15.04
CA GLY A 114 6.79 -14.46 -15.42
C GLY A 114 5.48 -13.71 -15.18
N HIS A 115 5.47 -12.47 -14.68
CA HIS A 115 4.27 -11.95 -13.99
C HIS A 115 4.04 -10.44 -14.11
N SER A 116 3.23 -10.05 -15.09
CA SER A 116 2.27 -8.94 -14.94
C SER A 116 1.05 -9.26 -15.79
N ASP A 117 0.15 -10.09 -15.27
CA ASP A 117 -1.10 -10.42 -15.94
C ASP A 117 -2.17 -9.31 -15.77
N HIS A 118 -1.80 -8.17 -15.20
CA HIS A 118 -2.72 -7.04 -15.07
C HIS A 118 -2.76 -6.24 -16.35
N LYS A 119 -3.89 -6.30 -17.03
CA LYS A 119 -4.14 -5.69 -18.34
C LYS A 119 -3.75 -4.22 -18.39
N THR A 120 -4.30 -3.40 -17.49
CA THR A 120 -4.08 -1.96 -17.49
C THR A 120 -2.61 -1.59 -17.24
N LEU A 121 -1.87 -2.41 -16.47
CA LEU A 121 -0.45 -2.18 -16.23
C LEU A 121 0.37 -2.49 -17.49
N VAL A 122 0.10 -3.62 -18.13
CA VAL A 122 0.75 -4.01 -19.39
C VAL A 122 0.47 -2.99 -20.50
N GLU A 123 -0.77 -2.53 -20.64
CA GLU A 123 -1.14 -1.49 -21.60
C GLU A 123 -0.42 -0.17 -21.31
N ASN A 124 -0.29 0.22 -20.03
CA ASN A 124 0.45 1.43 -19.65
C ASN A 124 1.95 1.32 -20.02
N ILE A 125 2.59 0.19 -19.71
CA ILE A 125 3.99 -0.05 -20.08
C ILE A 125 4.15 -0.05 -21.61
N TYR A 126 3.27 -0.76 -22.32
CA TYR A 126 3.25 -0.82 -23.78
C TYR A 126 3.17 0.59 -24.41
N ASN A 127 2.21 1.40 -23.95
CA ASN A 127 2.03 2.75 -24.46
C ASN A 127 3.22 3.65 -24.13
N LYS A 128 3.79 3.52 -22.94
CA LYS A 128 4.99 4.31 -22.58
C LYS A 128 6.19 3.95 -23.44
N ILE A 129 6.43 2.67 -23.73
CA ILE A 129 7.51 2.27 -24.65
C ILE A 129 7.23 2.83 -26.06
N ARG A 130 5.99 2.68 -26.54
CA ARG A 130 5.58 3.15 -27.87
C ARG A 130 5.79 4.66 -28.07
N TYR A 131 5.54 5.47 -27.04
CA TYR A 131 5.64 6.94 -27.12
C TYR A 131 6.92 7.49 -26.47
N ASP A 132 7.87 6.64 -26.07
CA ASP A 132 9.14 7.08 -25.50
C ASP A 132 10.03 7.66 -26.59
N LYS A 133 10.58 8.87 -26.40
CA LYS A 133 11.36 9.58 -27.42
C LYS A 133 12.79 9.04 -27.59
N ARG A 134 13.23 8.10 -26.74
CA ARG A 134 14.59 7.55 -26.83
C ARG A 134 14.71 6.71 -28.10
N LYS A 135 15.57 7.15 -29.02
CA LYS A 135 15.95 6.35 -30.18
C LYS A 135 16.89 5.23 -29.75
N LEU A 136 16.53 4.00 -30.07
CA LEU A 136 17.46 2.88 -30.03
C LEU A 136 18.40 3.03 -31.22
N ASN A 137 19.71 3.19 -30.99
CA ASN A 137 20.74 3.19 -32.03
C ASN A 137 21.02 1.76 -32.55
N ASP A 138 20.04 0.89 -32.41
CA ASP A 138 20.17 -0.55 -32.53
C ASP A 138 19.93 -0.98 -33.97
N ASP A 139 20.71 -1.94 -34.45
CA ASP A 139 20.40 -2.72 -35.64
C ASP A 139 18.98 -3.30 -35.49
N SER A 140 18.24 -3.45 -36.61
CA SER A 140 16.87 -3.98 -36.62
C SER A 140 16.76 -5.29 -35.83
N ASP A 141 17.83 -6.09 -35.82
CA ASP A 141 17.94 -7.36 -35.10
C ASP A 141 17.96 -7.21 -33.56
N GLN A 142 18.55 -6.13 -33.02
CA GLN A 142 18.58 -5.89 -31.58
C GLN A 142 17.22 -5.41 -31.06
N LEU A 143 16.57 -4.49 -31.77
CA LEU A 143 15.20 -4.09 -31.47
C LEU A 143 14.25 -5.29 -31.51
N ALA A 144 14.37 -6.14 -32.53
CA ALA A 144 13.57 -7.36 -32.65
C ALA A 144 13.70 -8.26 -31.40
N LYS A 145 14.93 -8.50 -30.92
CA LYS A 145 15.19 -9.30 -29.72
C LYS A 145 14.63 -8.65 -28.45
N ARG A 146 14.71 -7.33 -28.30
CA ARG A 146 14.10 -6.61 -27.16
C ARG A 146 12.59 -6.78 -27.14
N ILE A 147 11.96 -6.64 -28.30
CA ILE A 147 10.52 -6.85 -28.46
C ILE A 147 10.16 -8.30 -28.11
N ASP A 148 10.97 -9.28 -28.52
CA ASP A 148 10.73 -10.68 -28.17
C ASP A 148 10.82 -10.94 -26.67
N VAL A 149 11.83 -10.41 -25.98
CA VAL A 149 11.94 -10.48 -24.51
C VAL A 149 10.72 -9.85 -23.85
N TYR A 150 10.33 -8.65 -24.26
CA TYR A 150 9.16 -7.95 -23.73
C TYR A 150 7.86 -8.75 -23.96
N LYS A 151 7.67 -9.27 -25.17
CA LYS A 151 6.52 -10.09 -25.53
C LYS A 151 6.47 -11.38 -24.70
N GLU A 152 7.59 -12.03 -24.46
CA GLU A 152 7.66 -13.23 -23.63
C GLU A 152 7.24 -12.95 -22.19
N CYS A 153 7.69 -11.83 -21.62
CA CYS A 153 7.41 -11.43 -20.24
C CYS A 153 5.95 -11.01 -20.01
N PHE A 154 5.35 -10.26 -20.94
CA PHE A 154 4.06 -9.59 -20.72
C PHE A 154 2.91 -10.11 -21.58
N PHE A 155 3.20 -10.88 -22.63
CA PHE A 155 2.21 -11.37 -23.59
C PHE A 155 2.35 -12.88 -23.82
N SER A 156 2.55 -13.62 -22.72
CA SER A 156 2.63 -15.08 -22.74
C SER A 156 1.43 -15.72 -23.46
N LYS A 157 1.59 -16.96 -23.93
CA LYS A 157 0.57 -17.67 -24.76
C LYS A 157 -0.83 -17.75 -24.12
N ALA A 158 -0.94 -17.61 -22.81
CA ALA A 158 -2.23 -17.61 -22.10
C ALA A 158 -3.00 -16.30 -22.32
N ILE A 159 -2.30 -15.16 -22.37
CA ILE A 159 -2.85 -13.80 -22.51
C ILE A 159 -3.38 -13.57 -23.94
N GLN A 160 -2.61 -14.01 -24.95
CA GLN A 160 -2.96 -13.85 -26.37
C GLN A 160 -4.27 -14.56 -26.76
N LYS A 161 -4.69 -15.59 -26.01
CA LYS A 161 -5.91 -16.34 -26.29
C LYS A 161 -7.20 -15.64 -25.84
N LYS A 162 -7.11 -14.61 -24.99
CA LYS A 162 -8.31 -14.08 -24.33
C LYS A 162 -8.62 -12.63 -24.70
N HIS A 163 -7.74 -11.64 -24.53
CA HIS A 163 -8.17 -10.23 -24.71
C HIS A 163 -7.11 -9.21 -25.16
N LEU A 164 -5.83 -9.57 -25.31
CA LEU A 164 -4.81 -8.69 -25.90
C LEU A 164 -3.97 -9.42 -26.95
N TYR A 165 -4.12 -9.01 -28.20
CA TYR A 165 -3.26 -9.44 -29.28
C TYR A 165 -2.05 -8.49 -29.35
N PHE A 166 -0.86 -9.02 -29.07
CA PHE A 166 0.37 -8.28 -29.31
C PHE A 166 0.68 -8.28 -30.80
N ASP A 167 0.40 -7.16 -31.48
CA ASP A 167 0.79 -6.97 -32.86
C ASP A 167 2.26 -6.52 -32.92
N TYR A 168 3.14 -7.50 -33.14
CA TYR A 168 4.58 -7.28 -33.27
C TYR A 168 4.91 -6.25 -34.34
N ASN A 169 4.24 -6.31 -35.50
CA ASN A 169 4.57 -5.43 -36.63
C ASN A 169 4.14 -4.00 -36.34
N SER A 170 2.94 -3.81 -35.77
CA SER A 170 2.45 -2.51 -35.34
C SER A 170 3.34 -1.91 -34.26
N PHE A 171 3.75 -2.71 -33.27
CA PHE A 171 4.64 -2.25 -32.20
C PHE A 171 6.02 -1.87 -32.74
N HIS A 172 6.64 -2.73 -33.54
CA HIS A 172 7.93 -2.47 -34.19
C HIS A 172 7.88 -1.20 -35.06
N TYR A 173 6.83 -1.05 -35.88
CA TYR A 173 6.61 0.13 -36.71
C TYR A 173 6.52 1.39 -35.83
N SER A 174 5.72 1.33 -34.76
CA SER A 174 5.50 2.48 -33.87
C SER A 174 6.75 2.96 -33.14
N ILE A 175 7.71 2.07 -32.85
CA ILE A 175 8.99 2.43 -32.22
C ILE A 175 9.98 2.98 -33.27
N THR A 176 9.99 2.41 -34.48
CA THR A 176 10.95 2.78 -35.53
C THR A 176 10.59 4.06 -36.28
N HIS A 177 9.31 4.40 -36.38
CA HIS A 177 8.80 5.53 -37.17
C HIS A 177 8.22 6.64 -36.27
N GLN A 178 8.91 6.97 -35.16
CA GLN A 178 8.47 7.98 -34.19
C GLN A 178 8.58 9.46 -34.66
N GLU A 179 8.87 9.75 -35.93
CA GLU A 179 8.90 11.09 -36.55
C GLU A 179 7.94 11.06 -37.76
N GLU A 180 6.98 11.95 -38.04
CA GLU A 180 6.63 13.31 -37.62
C GLU A 180 5.08 13.42 -37.59
N GLU A 181 4.42 13.27 -36.44
CA GLU A 181 3.11 13.93 -36.25
C GLU A 181 3.42 15.30 -35.63
N GLU A 182 4.04 16.18 -36.42
CA GLU A 182 3.88 17.61 -36.18
C GLU A 182 2.40 17.94 -36.33
N GLU A 183 1.92 18.83 -35.48
CA GLU A 183 0.59 19.41 -35.55
C GLU A 183 0.39 20.12 -36.90
N ASP A 184 0.01 19.38 -37.95
CA ASP A 184 -0.67 19.95 -39.12
C ASP A 184 -2.11 20.28 -38.70
N ASN A 185 -2.24 21.31 -37.87
CA ASN A 185 -3.52 21.93 -37.52
C ASN A 185 -3.76 23.22 -38.32
N ASP A 186 -3.09 23.39 -39.46
CA ASP A 186 -3.36 24.45 -40.42
C ASP A 186 -3.65 23.86 -41.81
N ASN A 187 -4.94 23.86 -42.16
CA ASN A 187 -5.56 23.64 -43.48
C ASN A 187 -5.73 22.21 -44.01
N ILE A 188 -6.88 21.59 -43.70
CA ILE A 188 -7.65 20.85 -44.73
C ILE A 188 -9.13 21.24 -44.65
N ASN A 189 -9.53 22.08 -45.60
CA ASN A 189 -10.90 22.20 -46.08
C ASN A 189 -11.38 20.85 -46.61
N GLU A 190 -12.60 20.49 -46.21
CA GLU A 190 -13.61 19.73 -46.95
C GLU A 190 -13.12 18.91 -48.15
N ASN A 191 -13.13 17.58 -48.00
CA ASN A 191 -14.01 16.72 -48.80
C ASN A 191 -14.11 15.31 -48.21
N GLU A 192 -15.36 14.86 -48.15
CA GLU A 192 -15.87 13.60 -47.63
C GLU A 192 -15.35 12.38 -48.41
N ASP A 193 -14.85 11.36 -47.73
CA ASP A 193 -15.57 10.09 -47.59
C ASP A 193 -14.72 9.01 -46.87
N GLY A 194 -15.24 8.53 -45.74
CA GLY A 194 -14.96 7.20 -45.20
C GLY A 194 -13.80 7.07 -44.21
N VAL A 195 -14.06 7.36 -42.92
CA VAL A 195 -13.75 6.55 -41.70
C VAL A 195 -13.91 7.49 -40.48
N SER A 196 -15.15 7.81 -40.10
CA SER A 196 -15.46 8.49 -38.84
C SER A 196 -16.92 8.29 -38.38
N ASN A 197 -17.44 7.06 -38.45
CA ASN A 197 -18.85 6.77 -38.16
C ASN A 197 -19.12 5.98 -36.86
N THR A 198 -18.15 5.85 -35.96
CA THR A 198 -18.36 5.10 -34.71
C THR A 198 -18.53 6.00 -33.48
N ILE A 199 -18.03 7.23 -33.49
CA ILE A 199 -18.10 8.14 -32.32
C ILE A 199 -19.30 9.10 -32.39
N VAL A 200 -19.71 9.55 -33.59
CA VAL A 200 -20.82 10.51 -33.76
C VAL A 200 -22.21 9.87 -33.60
N ASN A 201 -22.35 8.55 -33.78
CA ASN A 201 -23.63 7.86 -33.60
C ASN A 201 -23.99 7.63 -32.12
N GLN A 202 -22.99 7.48 -31.22
CA GLN A 202 -23.26 7.33 -29.78
C GLN A 202 -23.82 8.60 -29.14
N GLU A 203 -23.42 9.79 -29.60
CA GLU A 203 -23.95 11.06 -29.05
C GLU A 203 -25.37 11.41 -29.54
N LYS A 204 -25.80 10.86 -30.67
CA LYS A 204 -27.17 11.04 -31.18
C LYS A 204 -28.16 10.10 -30.51
N ASP A 205 -27.76 8.86 -30.21
CA ASP A 205 -28.61 7.89 -29.52
C ASP A 205 -28.83 8.26 -28.05
N ILE A 206 -27.84 8.86 -27.37
CA ILE A 206 -27.96 9.35 -25.98
C ILE A 206 -28.89 10.57 -25.88
N LYS A 207 -28.97 11.42 -26.92
CA LYS A 207 -29.87 12.60 -26.94
C LYS A 207 -31.33 12.24 -27.21
N LEU A 208 -31.61 11.10 -27.84
CA LEU A 208 -32.96 10.60 -28.06
C LEU A 208 -33.54 9.94 -26.80
N GLU A 209 -32.72 9.22 -26.03
CA GLU A 209 -33.16 8.51 -24.81
C GLU A 209 -33.53 9.47 -23.65
N ILE A 210 -32.90 10.66 -23.58
CA ILE A 210 -33.19 11.69 -22.55
C ILE A 210 -34.54 12.40 -22.81
N ASN A 211 -34.97 12.52 -24.06
CA ASN A 211 -36.23 13.18 -24.42
C ASN A 211 -37.46 12.27 -24.26
N ASP A 212 -37.28 10.95 -24.34
CA ASP A 212 -38.37 10.00 -24.10
C ASP A 212 -38.62 9.80 -22.59
N LEU A 213 -37.57 9.84 -21.75
CA LEU A 213 -37.69 9.79 -20.29
C LEU A 213 -38.32 11.04 -19.65
N THR A 214 -38.37 12.17 -20.35
CA THR A 214 -39.03 13.41 -19.86
C THR A 214 -40.51 13.48 -20.19
N LYS A 215 -41.05 12.63 -21.09
CA LYS A 215 -42.48 12.60 -21.42
C LYS A 215 -43.31 11.58 -20.63
N GLU A 216 -42.69 10.59 -19.99
CA GLU A 216 -43.40 9.58 -19.17
C GLU A 216 -43.62 9.97 -17.70
N LYS A 217 -43.15 11.14 -17.24
CA LYS A 217 -43.27 11.57 -15.82
C LYS A 217 -44.37 12.57 -15.50
N GLU A 218 -45.29 12.85 -16.43
CA GLU A 218 -46.51 13.64 -16.12
C GLU A 218 -47.68 12.78 -15.61
N GLY A 219 -47.46 11.50 -15.33
CA GLY A 219 -48.55 10.53 -15.15
C GLY A 219 -48.72 9.86 -13.79
N TYR A 220 -48.10 10.27 -12.67
CA TYR A 220 -48.37 9.63 -11.37
C TYR A 220 -48.28 10.61 -10.19
N HIS A 221 -49.41 11.28 -9.90
CA HIS A 221 -49.69 11.83 -8.58
C HIS A 221 -50.13 10.68 -7.65
N HIS A 222 -49.31 10.33 -6.66
CA HIS A 222 -49.85 9.83 -5.40
C HIS A 222 -49.02 10.28 -4.21
N ALA A 223 -49.71 10.89 -3.25
CA ALA A 223 -49.19 11.53 -2.07
C ALA A 223 -48.46 10.56 -1.13
N ILE A 224 -47.24 10.94 -0.71
CA ILE A 224 -46.69 10.57 0.59
C ILE A 224 -46.27 11.86 1.29
N SER A 225 -47.11 12.27 2.23
CA SER A 225 -46.80 13.28 3.22
C SER A 225 -45.66 12.78 4.11
N SER A 226 -44.47 13.33 3.93
CA SER A 226 -43.38 13.26 4.90
C SER A 226 -42.91 14.69 5.14
N THR A 227 -43.49 15.33 6.15
CA THR A 227 -42.93 16.49 6.82
C THR A 227 -41.62 16.10 7.51
N MET A 228 -40.54 15.97 6.74
CA MET A 228 -39.21 16.24 7.26
C MET A 228 -38.93 17.71 7.00
N ILE A 229 -38.80 18.45 8.09
CA ILE A 229 -38.27 19.80 8.10
C ILE A 229 -36.90 19.71 7.41
N GLU A 230 -36.81 20.21 6.18
CA GLU A 230 -35.54 20.54 5.55
C GLU A 230 -34.88 21.58 6.46
N GLU A 231 -34.02 21.14 7.38
CA GLU A 231 -33.00 22.01 7.94
C GLU A 231 -32.13 22.42 6.75
N VAL A 232 -32.43 23.59 6.20
CA VAL A 232 -31.57 24.27 5.24
C VAL A 232 -30.28 24.61 5.99
N PHE A 233 -29.33 23.67 5.96
CA PHE A 233 -27.97 23.95 6.38
C PHE A 233 -27.43 25.03 5.46
N THR A 234 -27.29 26.24 6.00
CA THR A 234 -26.64 27.36 5.32
C THR A 234 -25.14 27.15 5.40
N PHE A 235 -24.62 26.25 4.57
CA PHE A 235 -23.18 26.13 4.40
C PHE A 235 -22.65 27.42 3.77
N THR A 236 -21.66 28.03 4.42
CA THR A 236 -20.97 29.16 3.79
C THR A 236 -20.01 28.62 2.73
N LEU A 237 -19.69 29.43 1.71
CA LEU A 237 -18.70 29.04 0.69
C LEU A 237 -17.37 28.62 1.34
N SER A 238 -17.00 29.24 2.45
CA SER A 238 -15.83 28.87 3.25
C SER A 238 -15.92 27.45 3.79
N ASP A 239 -17.08 27.02 4.27
CA ASP A 239 -17.28 25.65 4.79
C ASP A 239 -17.16 24.62 3.68
N ILE A 240 -17.76 24.90 2.51
CA ILE A 240 -17.65 24.06 1.32
C ILE A 240 -16.19 23.97 0.84
N LEU A 241 -15.46 25.10 0.84
CA LEU A 241 -14.04 25.14 0.43
C LEU A 241 -13.14 24.40 1.42
N VAL A 242 -13.38 24.55 2.73
CA VAL A 242 -12.66 23.81 3.76
C VAL A 242 -12.91 22.32 3.63
N GLU A 243 -14.15 21.91 3.39
CA GLU A 243 -14.51 20.51 3.17
C GLU A 243 -13.88 19.95 1.89
N ILE A 244 -13.85 20.71 0.79
CA ILE A 244 -13.17 20.32 -0.45
C ILE A 244 -11.66 20.18 -0.23
N ILE A 245 -10.99 21.15 0.40
CA ILE A 245 -9.55 21.10 0.67
C ILE A 245 -9.21 19.93 1.59
N ILE A 246 -10.00 19.73 2.66
CA ILE A 246 -9.84 18.60 3.58
C ILE A 246 -10.07 17.28 2.85
N SER A 247 -11.10 17.19 2.00
CA SER A 247 -11.42 15.99 1.22
C SER A 247 -10.31 15.64 0.23
N PHE A 248 -9.78 16.63 -0.49
CA PHE A 248 -8.62 16.46 -1.38
C PHE A 248 -7.35 16.05 -0.62
N SER A 249 -7.23 16.44 0.64
CA SER A 249 -6.04 16.16 1.46
C SER A 249 -6.12 14.88 2.27
N LEU A 250 -7.31 14.33 2.50
CA LEU A 250 -7.54 13.25 3.49
C LEU A 250 -8.28 12.00 2.97
N LYS A 251 -8.78 11.90 1.73
CA LYS A 251 -9.56 10.72 1.31
C LYS A 251 -9.19 10.11 -0.05
N GLY A 252 -8.94 8.79 0.00
CA GLY A 252 -9.08 7.83 -1.10
C GLY A 252 -10.51 7.30 -1.27
N ASP A 253 -10.83 6.94 -2.51
CA ASP A 253 -11.92 6.08 -3.04
C ASP A 253 -13.40 6.34 -2.71
N SER A 254 -13.78 7.22 -1.76
CA SER A 254 -15.21 7.40 -1.41
C SER A 254 -15.96 8.45 -2.23
N LEU A 255 -15.45 8.91 -3.38
CA LEU A 255 -16.15 9.90 -4.21
C LEU A 255 -17.36 9.30 -4.95
N HIS A 256 -17.51 7.97 -4.98
CA HIS A 256 -18.63 7.33 -5.66
C HIS A 256 -19.91 7.20 -4.81
N ILE A 257 -19.85 7.32 -3.48
CA ILE A 257 -21.02 7.02 -2.60
C ILE A 257 -21.72 8.28 -2.08
N PHE A 258 -21.02 9.40 -1.90
CA PHE A 258 -21.68 10.63 -1.42
C PHE A 258 -22.24 11.52 -2.56
N VAL A 259 -21.76 11.30 -3.78
CA VAL A 259 -22.18 12.04 -4.98
C VAL A 259 -23.55 11.59 -5.49
N GLU A 260 -24.04 10.41 -5.12
CA GLU A 260 -25.40 9.98 -5.53
C GLU A 260 -26.53 10.70 -4.78
N ASN A 261 -26.32 11.15 -3.54
CA ASN A 261 -27.39 11.79 -2.76
C ASN A 261 -27.31 13.31 -2.65
N THR A 262 -26.18 13.92 -3.03
CA THR A 262 -26.10 15.36 -3.22
C THR A 262 -25.70 15.63 -4.66
N ARG A 263 -26.62 16.18 -5.47
CA ARG A 263 -26.40 16.65 -6.85
C ARG A 263 -25.41 17.82 -6.91
N ILE A 264 -24.26 17.71 -6.28
CA ILE A 264 -23.10 18.51 -6.62
C ILE A 264 -22.54 17.84 -7.86
N ARG A 265 -22.95 18.33 -9.04
CA ARG A 265 -22.24 18.04 -10.29
C ARG A 265 -20.77 18.27 -9.99
N ILE A 266 -19.98 17.20 -10.00
CA ILE A 266 -18.53 17.25 -9.95
C ILE A 266 -18.15 18.26 -11.01
N LEU A 267 -17.61 19.40 -10.55
CA LEU A 267 -17.11 20.47 -11.40
C LEU A 267 -16.17 19.81 -12.40
N ASP A 268 -16.52 19.98 -13.67
CA ASP A 268 -15.68 19.66 -14.80
C ASP A 268 -14.29 20.25 -14.53
N TYR A 269 -13.25 19.43 -14.61
CA TYR A 269 -11.86 19.75 -14.23
C TYR A 269 -11.23 20.89 -15.10
N SER A 270 -12.03 21.54 -15.94
CA SER A 270 -11.68 22.67 -16.81
C SER A 270 -11.63 24.02 -16.08
N ASP A 271 -12.15 24.13 -14.86
CA ASP A 271 -12.12 25.41 -14.12
C ASP A 271 -10.86 25.54 -13.24
N ILE A 272 -9.71 25.70 -13.90
CA ILE A 272 -8.42 26.12 -13.29
C ILE A 272 -8.60 27.39 -12.43
N LYS A 273 -9.62 28.21 -12.71
CA LYS A 273 -10.05 29.35 -11.89
C LYS A 273 -10.53 28.96 -10.48
N CYS A 274 -11.20 27.83 -10.31
CA CYS A 274 -11.59 27.33 -8.99
C CYS A 274 -10.36 26.90 -8.18
N ILE A 275 -9.38 26.24 -8.81
CA ILE A 275 -8.10 25.87 -8.18
C ILE A 275 -7.28 27.12 -7.77
N PHE A 276 -7.24 28.15 -8.62
CA PHE A 276 -6.61 29.44 -8.29
C PHE A 276 -7.34 30.19 -7.16
N ASN A 277 -8.66 30.12 -7.08
CA ASN A 277 -9.43 30.68 -5.96
C ASN A 277 -9.26 29.87 -4.66
N ILE A 278 -9.02 28.56 -4.76
CA ILE A 278 -8.63 27.68 -3.64
C ILE A 278 -7.19 27.98 -3.17
N ALA A 279 -6.29 28.34 -4.08
CA ALA A 279 -4.93 28.75 -3.75
C ALA A 279 -4.84 30.13 -3.06
N LEU A 280 -5.88 30.96 -3.16
CA LEU A 280 -5.99 32.26 -2.47
C LEU A 280 -6.37 32.14 -0.98
N VAL A 281 -6.59 30.92 -0.50
CA VAL A 281 -6.85 30.66 0.92
C VAL A 281 -5.61 31.04 1.74
N SER A 282 -5.82 31.89 2.76
CA SER A 282 -4.78 32.49 3.60
C SER A 282 -3.66 31.51 3.95
N LYS A 283 -2.39 31.91 3.78
CA LYS A 283 -1.21 31.15 4.25
C LYS A 283 -1.37 30.66 5.71
N GLN A 284 -2.11 31.40 6.51
CA GLN A 284 -2.43 31.03 7.89
C GLN A 284 -3.35 29.81 8.00
N PHE A 285 -4.33 29.66 7.11
CA PHE A 285 -5.19 28.48 7.03
C PHE A 285 -4.39 27.24 6.65
N PHE A 286 -3.60 27.29 5.55
CA PHE A 286 -2.74 26.17 5.16
C PHE A 286 -1.75 25.79 6.28
N ARG A 287 -1.18 26.79 6.97
CA ARG A 287 -0.33 26.55 8.14
C ARG A 287 -1.07 25.86 9.29
N VAL A 288 -2.32 26.24 9.57
CA VAL A 288 -3.13 25.62 10.63
C VAL A 288 -3.57 24.21 10.24
N ALA A 289 -4.09 24.02 9.02
CA ALA A 289 -4.51 22.72 8.49
C ALA A 289 -3.32 21.76 8.45
N SER A 290 -2.19 22.19 7.90
CA SER A 290 -0.95 21.43 7.90
C SER A 290 -0.51 21.04 9.31
N LYS A 291 -0.54 21.97 10.27
CA LYS A 291 -0.18 21.66 11.67
C LYS A 291 -1.12 20.62 12.30
N LYS A 292 -2.40 20.62 11.95
CA LYS A 292 -3.39 19.65 12.43
C LYS A 292 -3.17 18.28 11.80
N ILE A 293 -2.99 18.21 10.47
CA ILE A 293 -2.78 16.97 9.72
C ILE A 293 -1.47 16.29 10.14
N ASN A 294 -0.38 17.05 10.27
CA ASN A 294 0.94 16.53 10.67
C ASN A 294 1.03 15.94 12.08
N ASN A 295 0.03 16.22 12.92
CA ASN A 295 -0.10 15.71 14.28
C ASN A 295 -1.36 14.85 14.46
N SER A 296 -2.01 14.45 13.37
CA SER A 296 -3.15 13.54 13.40
C SER A 296 -2.79 12.18 12.83
N TYR A 297 -3.48 11.16 13.33
CA TYR A 297 -3.47 9.82 12.76
C TYR A 297 -4.36 9.83 11.51
N HIS A 298 -3.75 9.82 10.34
CA HIS A 298 -4.44 9.80 9.05
C HIS A 298 -3.82 8.75 8.15
N ASN A 299 -4.64 8.18 7.27
CA ASN A 299 -4.21 7.22 6.27
C ASN A 299 -3.45 7.93 5.16
N LEU A 300 -2.45 7.25 4.61
CA LEU A 300 -1.65 7.75 3.50
C LEU A 300 -2.32 7.33 2.19
N TYR A 301 -2.93 8.29 1.51
CA TYR A 301 -3.64 8.11 0.23
C TYR A 301 -2.86 8.83 -0.87
N GLY A 302 -1.88 8.16 -1.47
CA GLY A 302 -1.02 8.73 -2.50
C GLY A 302 0.37 9.14 -2.01
N HIS A 303 1.22 9.54 -2.96
CA HIS A 303 2.61 9.88 -2.71
C HIS A 303 2.74 11.15 -1.84
N ILE A 304 3.57 11.10 -0.80
CA ILE A 304 3.82 12.24 0.07
C ILE A 304 5.15 12.91 -0.28
N ASN A 305 5.06 14.13 -0.82
CA ASN A 305 6.21 15.01 -0.94
C ASN A 305 6.25 16.00 0.23
N VAL A 306 6.96 15.64 1.31
CA VAL A 306 7.11 16.49 2.51
C VAL A 306 7.89 17.77 2.20
N ASP A 307 8.78 17.73 1.20
CA ASP A 307 9.68 18.83 0.85
C ASP A 307 9.02 19.87 -0.06
N ASN A 308 7.91 19.51 -0.73
CA ASN A 308 7.15 20.44 -1.55
C ASN A 308 6.53 21.54 -0.67
N GLU A 309 6.84 22.81 -0.96
CA GLU A 309 6.33 23.97 -0.23
C GLU A 309 4.80 24.07 -0.20
N TYR A 310 4.12 23.49 -1.19
CA TYR A 310 2.66 23.46 -1.31
C TYR A 310 2.01 22.21 -0.67
N SER A 311 2.80 21.25 -0.19
CA SER A 311 2.25 20.08 0.51
C SER A 311 1.65 20.48 1.87
N LEU A 312 0.42 20.04 2.13
CA LEU A 312 -0.21 20.16 3.46
C LEU A 312 0.43 19.22 4.48
N ILE A 313 1.04 18.12 4.02
CA ILE A 313 1.77 17.18 4.86
C ILE A 313 3.24 17.58 4.84
N LYS A 314 3.71 18.09 5.99
CA LYS A 314 5.07 18.62 6.20
C LYS A 314 5.91 17.72 7.11
N SER A 315 5.41 16.52 7.41
CA SER A 315 6.10 15.62 8.31
C SER A 315 5.70 14.17 8.05
N PRO A 316 6.58 13.21 8.39
CA PRO A 316 6.26 11.78 8.33
C PRO A 316 4.99 11.44 9.14
N PRO A 317 4.20 10.45 8.71
CA PRO A 317 2.93 10.11 9.35
C PRO A 317 3.13 9.49 10.74
N LEU A 318 2.13 9.69 11.62
CA LEU A 318 2.05 9.02 12.93
C LEU A 318 1.35 7.65 12.85
N TYR A 319 0.60 7.42 11.78
CA TYR A 319 -0.14 6.18 11.50
C TYR A 319 0.29 5.64 10.14
N PHE A 320 0.56 4.34 10.05
CA PHE A 320 0.89 3.68 8.78
C PHE A 320 0.04 2.43 8.61
N ASP A 321 -0.78 2.42 7.55
CA ASP A 321 -1.44 1.21 7.06
C ASP A 321 -0.49 0.51 6.08
N TYR A 322 -0.28 -0.79 6.24
CA TYR A 322 0.60 -1.56 5.37
C TYR A 322 0.23 -1.44 3.89
N GLU A 323 -1.06 -1.32 3.54
CA GLU A 323 -1.48 -1.15 2.15
C GLU A 323 -0.94 0.15 1.53
N SER A 324 -0.60 1.16 2.34
CA SER A 324 0.00 2.41 1.87
C SER A 324 1.44 2.24 1.38
N ILE A 325 2.06 1.07 1.52
CA ILE A 325 3.42 0.80 1.01
C ILE A 325 3.52 1.03 -0.51
N LYS A 326 2.43 0.82 -1.26
CA LYS A 326 2.34 1.07 -2.72
C LYS A 326 2.57 2.53 -3.10
N PHE A 327 2.51 3.46 -2.15
CA PHE A 327 2.73 4.88 -2.37
C PHE A 327 4.16 5.34 -2.04
N ILE A 328 5.03 4.44 -1.59
CA ILE A 328 6.45 4.74 -1.39
C ILE A 328 7.17 4.56 -2.71
N ARG A 329 7.65 5.66 -3.29
CA ARG A 329 8.22 5.61 -4.63
C ARG A 329 9.58 4.94 -4.65
N TYR A 330 9.83 4.13 -5.67
CA TYR A 330 11.11 3.43 -5.82
C TYR A 330 12.30 4.37 -6.08
N ASP A 331 12.04 5.56 -6.63
CA ASP A 331 13.07 6.57 -6.88
C ASP A 331 13.32 7.52 -5.70
N GLU A 332 12.62 7.36 -4.57
CA GLU A 332 12.98 8.07 -3.34
C GLU A 332 14.31 7.56 -2.78
N SER A 333 15.06 8.41 -2.07
CA SER A 333 16.29 7.96 -1.41
C SER A 333 15.98 7.08 -0.20
N THR A 334 16.87 6.13 0.12
CA THR A 334 16.78 5.32 1.36
C THR A 334 16.59 6.19 2.60
N VAL A 335 17.27 7.34 2.68
CA VAL A 335 17.14 8.30 3.77
C VAL A 335 15.71 8.83 3.88
N ARG A 336 15.10 9.20 2.75
CA ARG A 336 13.73 9.68 2.69
C ARG A 336 12.73 8.60 3.11
N ILE A 337 12.93 7.36 2.63
CA ILE A 337 12.10 6.21 3.01
C ILE A 337 12.21 5.98 4.52
N THR A 338 13.42 5.91 5.09
CA THR A 338 13.60 5.75 6.55
C THR A 338 12.97 6.91 7.33
N GLN A 339 13.06 8.15 6.86
CA GLN A 339 12.40 9.28 7.48
C GLN A 339 10.87 9.12 7.52
N LEU A 340 10.25 8.52 6.49
CA LEU A 340 8.81 8.27 6.46
C LEU A 340 8.34 7.39 7.64
N PHE A 341 9.15 6.42 8.05
CA PHE A 341 8.84 5.51 9.17
C PHE A 341 9.28 6.03 10.54
N SER A 342 10.11 7.08 10.57
CA SER A 342 10.73 7.59 11.80
C SER A 342 9.74 8.04 12.88
N ARG A 343 8.54 8.50 12.51
CA ARG A 343 7.51 9.02 13.44
C ARG A 343 6.32 8.09 13.63
N VAL A 344 6.29 6.94 12.96
CA VAL A 344 5.13 6.05 13.02
C VAL A 344 4.96 5.54 14.45
N GLU A 345 3.81 5.84 15.05
CA GLU A 345 3.43 5.39 16.39
C GLU A 345 2.38 4.27 16.34
N ILE A 346 1.56 4.25 15.29
CA ILE A 346 0.52 3.25 15.06
C ILE A 346 0.76 2.57 13.71
N PHE A 347 0.88 1.24 13.73
CA PHE A 347 0.96 0.42 12.54
C PHE A 347 -0.28 -0.48 12.43
N LYS A 348 -0.84 -0.55 11.22
CA LYS A 348 -1.97 -1.42 10.91
C LYS A 348 -1.65 -2.33 9.74
N LEU A 349 -2.02 -3.60 9.86
CA LEU A 349 -2.01 -4.57 8.77
C LEU A 349 -3.39 -5.23 8.68
N SER A 350 -3.98 -5.27 7.48
CA SER A 350 -5.14 -6.11 7.21
C SER A 350 -4.69 -7.27 6.35
N SER A 351 -4.80 -8.49 6.86
CA SER A 351 -4.33 -9.68 6.15
C SER A 351 -5.26 -10.02 4.97
N ASP A 352 -4.66 -10.32 3.83
CA ASP A 352 -5.32 -10.86 2.63
C ASP A 352 -5.27 -12.39 2.56
N GLU A 353 -4.84 -13.06 3.64
CA GLU A 353 -4.85 -14.51 3.75
C GLU A 353 -6.22 -15.14 3.45
N TYR A 354 -7.30 -14.41 3.72
CA TYR A 354 -8.66 -14.80 3.35
C TYR A 354 -8.74 -15.25 1.88
N ASP A 355 -8.08 -14.53 0.97
CA ASP A 355 -8.18 -14.80 -0.46
C ASP A 355 -7.50 -16.13 -0.84
N SER A 356 -6.59 -16.65 -0.02
CA SER A 356 -5.73 -17.80 -0.35
C SER A 356 -6.46 -19.14 -0.50
N ARG A 357 -7.59 -19.34 0.20
CA ARG A 357 -8.26 -20.65 0.28
C ARG A 357 -9.78 -20.64 0.02
N ILE A 358 -10.36 -19.49 -0.25
CA ILE A 358 -11.82 -19.39 -0.25
C ILE A 358 -12.40 -19.70 -1.63
N ASN A 359 -13.42 -20.58 -1.63
CA ASN A 359 -14.09 -21.03 -2.85
C ASN A 359 -15.01 -19.94 -3.44
N ASP A 360 -15.40 -18.96 -2.63
CA ASP A 360 -16.24 -17.83 -3.04
C ASP A 360 -15.48 -16.76 -3.84
N GLY A 361 -14.20 -17.02 -4.12
CA GLY A 361 -13.36 -16.13 -4.89
C GLY A 361 -12.40 -15.30 -4.06
N VAL A 362 -11.66 -14.44 -4.75
CA VAL A 362 -10.72 -13.45 -4.24
C VAL A 362 -11.47 -12.13 -4.09
N PHE A 363 -11.43 -11.49 -2.93
CA PHE A 363 -12.20 -10.24 -2.74
C PHE A 363 -11.69 -9.07 -3.56
N ARG A 364 -10.41 -9.07 -3.91
CA ARG A 364 -9.80 -7.98 -4.67
C ARG A 364 -10.31 -7.97 -6.10
N ARG A 365 -11.35 -7.17 -6.33
CA ARG A 365 -12.08 -7.04 -7.60
C ARG A 365 -11.19 -6.85 -8.84
N TYR A 366 -10.09 -6.11 -8.72
CA TYR A 366 -9.18 -5.89 -9.84
C TYR A 366 -8.54 -7.22 -10.33
N LEU A 367 -8.43 -8.27 -9.51
CA LEU A 367 -7.97 -9.60 -9.93
C LEU A 367 -8.99 -10.35 -10.80
N TYR A 368 -10.23 -9.89 -10.86
CA TYR A 368 -11.26 -10.42 -11.77
C TYR A 368 -11.43 -9.55 -13.01
N ASP A 369 -11.54 -8.25 -12.80
CA ASP A 369 -11.93 -7.31 -13.85
C ASP A 369 -10.77 -7.05 -14.83
N ASP A 370 -9.52 -7.05 -14.32
CA ASP A 370 -8.35 -6.56 -15.06
C ASP A 370 -7.26 -7.62 -15.29
N PHE A 371 -7.52 -8.91 -15.03
CA PHE A 371 -6.55 -10.00 -15.21
C PHE A 371 -6.96 -11.02 -16.28
N PHE A 372 -5.97 -11.65 -16.91
CA PHE A 372 -6.16 -12.49 -18.10
C PHE A 372 -6.71 -13.91 -17.85
N GLY A 373 -7.00 -14.33 -16.61
CA GLY A 373 -7.75 -15.56 -16.33
C GLY A 373 -7.58 -16.20 -14.95
N ARG A 374 -8.18 -17.40 -14.79
CA ARG A 374 -8.19 -18.20 -13.55
C ARG A 374 -6.80 -18.66 -13.09
N ASP A 375 -5.84 -18.77 -14.00
CA ASP A 375 -4.47 -19.16 -13.64
C ASP A 375 -3.80 -18.08 -12.77
N THR A 376 -4.08 -16.80 -13.04
CA THR A 376 -3.58 -15.70 -12.20
C THR A 376 -4.21 -15.71 -10.81
N GLU A 377 -5.51 -16.00 -10.70
CA GLU A 377 -6.18 -16.15 -9.40
C GLU A 377 -5.47 -17.23 -8.58
N HIS A 378 -5.18 -18.39 -9.19
CA HIS A 378 -4.45 -19.46 -8.50
C HIS A 378 -3.02 -19.04 -8.12
N PHE A 379 -2.31 -18.34 -9.00
CA PHE A 379 -0.98 -17.81 -8.71
C PHE A 379 -0.99 -16.81 -7.56
N TYR A 380 -1.95 -15.89 -7.52
CA TYR A 380 -2.14 -14.94 -6.41
C TYR A 380 -2.36 -15.67 -5.09
N ARG A 381 -3.31 -16.63 -5.07
CA ARG A 381 -3.58 -17.45 -3.89
C ARG A 381 -2.34 -18.17 -3.35
N ASN A 382 -1.55 -18.72 -4.26
CA ASN A 382 -0.29 -19.37 -3.91
C ASN A 382 0.76 -18.38 -3.40
N SER A 383 0.79 -17.17 -3.97
CA SER A 383 1.75 -16.11 -3.63
C SER A 383 1.51 -15.56 -2.22
N ILE A 384 0.26 -15.39 -1.79
CA ILE A 384 -0.08 -14.92 -0.42
C ILE A 384 0.58 -15.76 0.67
N SER A 385 0.88 -17.03 0.40
CA SER A 385 1.54 -17.95 1.33
C SER A 385 3.07 -17.94 1.29
N ARG A 386 3.68 -17.16 0.38
CA ARG A 386 5.14 -17.13 0.15
C ARG A 386 5.81 -16.10 1.05
N ASN A 387 7.02 -16.40 1.52
CA ASN A 387 7.78 -15.52 2.42
C ASN A 387 8.20 -14.19 1.78
N ASP A 388 8.22 -14.14 0.45
CA ASP A 388 8.56 -12.97 -0.36
C ASP A 388 7.35 -12.18 -0.86
N TYR A 389 6.15 -12.55 -0.40
CA TYR A 389 4.92 -11.81 -0.67
C TYR A 389 4.95 -10.41 -0.01
N LEU A 390 5.18 -10.36 1.30
CA LEU A 390 5.21 -9.13 2.07
C LEU A 390 6.59 -8.48 2.03
N THR A 391 6.63 -7.16 1.87
CA THR A 391 7.84 -6.36 1.87
C THR A 391 8.15 -5.90 3.29
N TYR A 392 9.36 -6.18 3.76
CA TYR A 392 9.84 -5.80 5.09
C TYR A 392 10.09 -4.29 5.14
N LEU A 393 9.53 -3.68 6.16
CA LEU A 393 9.54 -2.24 6.35
C LEU A 393 10.84 -1.78 7.02
N PRO A 394 11.25 -0.52 6.82
CA PRO A 394 12.32 0.10 7.59
C PRO A 394 11.99 0.13 9.10
N PRO A 395 12.99 0.32 9.97
CA PRO A 395 12.77 0.47 11.40
C PRO A 395 11.77 1.59 11.73
N MET A 396 10.85 1.30 12.65
CA MET A 396 9.86 2.25 13.18
C MET A 396 10.18 2.55 14.66
N PRO A 397 11.10 3.49 14.94
CA PRO A 397 11.65 3.68 16.28
C PRO A 397 10.64 4.19 17.32
N ASN A 398 9.53 4.77 16.88
CA ASN A 398 8.48 5.31 17.74
C ASN A 398 7.21 4.43 17.78
N LEU A 399 7.26 3.21 17.23
CA LEU A 399 6.11 2.33 17.16
C LEU A 399 5.65 1.92 18.56
N LYS A 400 4.40 2.26 18.90
CA LYS A 400 3.77 1.93 20.18
C LYS A 400 2.58 0.99 20.03
N HIS A 401 1.83 1.11 18.94
CA HIS A 401 0.58 0.38 18.74
C HIS A 401 0.61 -0.40 17.44
N PHE A 402 0.34 -1.70 17.54
CA PHE A 402 0.31 -2.61 16.40
C PHE A 402 -1.06 -3.29 16.33
N THR A 403 -1.75 -3.15 15.21
CA THR A 403 -3.06 -3.77 14.96
C THR A 403 -2.99 -4.67 13.72
N ILE A 404 -3.42 -5.92 13.87
CA ILE A 404 -3.60 -6.86 12.75
C ILE A 404 -5.06 -7.27 12.67
N ASP A 405 -5.67 -6.97 11.54
CA ASP A 405 -7.01 -7.40 11.22
C ASP A 405 -6.99 -8.63 10.30
N THR A 406 -8.05 -9.44 10.40
CA THR A 406 -8.34 -10.56 9.49
C THR A 406 -7.21 -11.59 9.34
N TYR A 407 -6.45 -11.85 10.40
CA TYR A 407 -5.36 -12.83 10.37
C TYR A 407 -5.87 -14.27 10.35
N PHE A 408 -5.42 -15.11 9.42
CA PHE A 408 -5.79 -16.53 9.38
C PHE A 408 -4.65 -17.42 9.90
N GLY A 409 -3.41 -17.02 9.63
CA GLY A 409 -2.21 -17.73 10.07
C GLY A 409 -1.98 -19.03 9.32
N TYR A 410 -2.17 -19.05 8.00
CA TYR A 410 -2.01 -20.27 7.19
C TYR A 410 -0.56 -20.73 7.11
N LYS A 411 0.37 -19.78 6.94
CA LYS A 411 1.79 -20.03 6.66
C LYS A 411 2.67 -19.05 7.41
N ARG A 412 3.99 -19.22 7.26
CA ARG A 412 5.00 -18.46 8.00
C ARG A 412 5.19 -17.03 7.49
N ASN A 413 4.75 -16.69 6.29
CA ASN A 413 5.11 -15.42 5.66
C ASN A 413 4.67 -14.18 6.47
N TYR A 414 3.43 -14.15 6.96
CA TYR A 414 2.96 -13.09 7.86
C TYR A 414 3.71 -13.14 9.19
N SER A 415 3.94 -14.32 9.76
CA SER A 415 4.69 -14.48 11.01
C SER A 415 6.11 -13.92 10.89
N SER A 416 6.83 -14.27 9.82
CA SER A 416 8.17 -13.73 9.53
C SER A 416 8.17 -12.22 9.32
N PHE A 417 7.14 -11.66 8.67
CA PHE A 417 6.97 -10.22 8.52
C PHE A 417 6.76 -9.52 9.87
N LEU A 418 5.95 -10.10 10.76
CA LEU A 418 5.72 -9.54 12.10
C LEU A 418 7.00 -9.59 12.95
N ILE A 419 7.72 -10.72 12.90
CA ILE A 419 9.00 -10.90 13.57
C ILE A 419 10.00 -9.83 13.11
N SER A 420 10.09 -9.58 11.80
CA SER A 420 11.02 -8.56 11.28
C SER A 420 10.67 -7.16 11.77
N ILE A 421 9.38 -6.82 11.95
CA ILE A 421 9.01 -5.54 12.57
C ILE A 421 9.42 -5.51 14.05
N PHE A 422 9.20 -6.58 14.80
CA PHE A 422 9.52 -6.63 16.22
C PHE A 422 11.01 -6.53 16.49
N GLU A 423 11.83 -7.20 15.68
CA GLU A 423 13.30 -7.16 15.76
C GLU A 423 13.87 -5.79 15.37
N ASN A 424 13.25 -5.10 14.41
CA ASN A 424 13.68 -3.77 13.97
C ASN A 424 13.12 -2.62 14.82
N THR A 425 12.17 -2.90 15.73
CA THR A 425 11.62 -1.88 16.64
C THR A 425 12.48 -1.84 17.91
N PRO A 426 13.03 -0.67 18.29
CA PRO A 426 13.80 -0.53 19.52
C PRO A 426 13.01 -0.98 20.75
N ASN A 427 13.68 -1.59 21.73
CA ASN A 427 13.10 -2.11 22.95
C ASN A 427 13.87 -1.67 24.23
N VAL A 428 14.60 -0.56 24.14
CA VAL A 428 15.45 -0.01 25.21
C VAL A 428 14.93 1.34 25.68
N ASP A 429 15.27 1.71 26.93
CA ASP A 429 14.99 3.04 27.52
C ASP A 429 13.52 3.48 27.50
N GLY A 430 12.59 2.52 27.60
CA GLY A 430 11.15 2.79 27.58
C GLY A 430 10.58 3.03 26.18
N HIS A 431 11.39 2.87 25.13
CA HIS A 431 10.94 2.81 23.75
C HIS A 431 10.64 1.36 23.37
N GLY A 432 9.50 1.13 22.72
CA GLY A 432 9.09 -0.17 22.22
C GLY A 432 7.59 -0.31 22.09
N ILE A 433 7.16 -1.51 21.72
CA ILE A 433 5.74 -1.79 21.50
C ILE A 433 5.01 -1.77 22.83
N GLU A 434 3.98 -0.94 22.93
CA GLU A 434 3.14 -0.81 24.12
C GLU A 434 1.83 -1.59 24.01
N SER A 435 1.26 -1.70 22.81
CA SER A 435 0.02 -2.44 22.58
C SER A 435 0.09 -3.25 21.30
N PHE A 436 -0.29 -4.52 21.42
CA PHE A 436 -0.45 -5.44 20.30
C PHE A 436 -1.87 -5.97 20.27
N TYR A 437 -2.54 -5.84 19.12
CA TYR A 437 -3.86 -6.39 18.85
C TYR A 437 -3.81 -7.24 17.58
N ILE A 438 -4.40 -8.43 17.64
CA ILE A 438 -4.62 -9.28 16.47
C ILE A 438 -6.01 -9.92 16.52
N SER A 439 -6.71 -9.88 15.40
CA SER A 439 -7.96 -10.61 15.19
C SER A 439 -7.71 -11.85 14.33
N ILE A 440 -7.91 -13.02 14.92
CA ILE A 440 -7.61 -14.33 14.36
C ILE A 440 -8.90 -15.01 13.90
N TYR A 441 -8.95 -15.32 12.61
CA TYR A 441 -10.08 -15.94 11.93
C TYR A 441 -9.75 -17.35 11.46
N LYS A 442 -10.82 -18.08 11.17
CA LYS A 442 -10.81 -19.33 10.43
C LYS A 442 -11.67 -19.16 9.21
N ASP A 443 -11.31 -19.81 8.12
CA ASP A 443 -12.12 -19.77 6.91
C ASP A 443 -13.42 -20.58 7.08
N TRP A 444 -14.20 -20.64 6.00
CA TRP A 444 -15.49 -21.32 5.95
C TRP A 444 -15.41 -22.82 6.25
N ASN A 445 -14.25 -23.47 6.06
CA ASN A 445 -14.04 -24.88 6.36
C ASN A 445 -13.28 -25.11 7.68
N GLY A 446 -12.97 -24.03 8.41
CA GLY A 446 -12.24 -24.09 9.66
C GLY A 446 -10.71 -24.10 9.51
N SER A 447 -10.18 -23.89 8.31
CA SER A 447 -8.74 -23.85 8.02
C SER A 447 -8.13 -22.45 8.31
N PRO A 448 -6.83 -22.35 8.63
CA PRO A 448 -5.90 -23.47 8.86
C PRO A 448 -6.25 -24.28 10.10
N ASP A 449 -5.87 -25.56 10.10
CA ASP A 449 -5.99 -26.46 11.26
C ASP A 449 -5.34 -25.89 12.51
N TYR A 450 -4.37 -24.98 12.37
CA TYR A 450 -3.83 -24.18 13.44
C TYR A 450 -3.35 -22.87 12.86
N SER A 451 -3.53 -21.79 13.61
CA SER A 451 -3.03 -20.48 13.20
C SER A 451 -1.56 -20.39 13.60
N ASN A 452 -0.68 -20.07 12.67
CA ASN A 452 0.72 -19.81 12.99
C ASN A 452 0.81 -18.63 13.97
N LEU A 453 1.43 -18.82 15.12
CA LEU A 453 1.59 -17.77 16.13
C LEU A 453 3.06 -17.64 16.54
N ASP A 454 3.99 -18.05 15.66
CA ASP A 454 5.43 -18.10 15.96
C ASP A 454 5.99 -16.70 16.30
N PHE A 455 5.31 -15.63 15.86
CA PHE A 455 5.66 -14.24 16.16
C PHE A 455 5.40 -13.82 17.62
N LEU A 456 4.56 -14.56 18.38
CA LEU A 456 4.22 -14.19 19.76
C LEU A 456 5.42 -14.27 20.71
N GLN A 457 6.27 -15.27 20.55
CA GLN A 457 7.46 -15.44 21.40
C GLN A 457 8.49 -14.33 21.14
N PRO A 458 8.84 -13.97 19.89
CA PRO A 458 9.63 -12.76 19.59
C PRO A 458 9.01 -11.47 20.13
N LEU A 459 7.70 -11.26 19.98
CA LEU A 459 7.02 -10.09 20.55
C LEU A 459 7.26 -9.97 22.06
N LEU A 460 7.03 -11.05 22.81
CA LEU A 460 7.18 -11.00 24.26
C LEU A 460 8.64 -10.94 24.71
N SER A 461 9.51 -11.73 24.09
CA SER A 461 10.93 -11.74 24.47
C SER A 461 11.60 -10.39 24.25
N LEU A 462 11.23 -9.68 23.18
CA LEU A 462 11.80 -8.38 22.85
C LEU A 462 11.09 -7.24 23.57
N HIS A 463 9.76 -7.25 23.69
CA HIS A 463 8.97 -6.08 24.09
C HIS A 463 8.24 -6.24 25.44
N SER A 464 8.44 -7.31 26.21
CA SER A 464 7.74 -7.51 27.50
C SER A 464 7.86 -6.36 28.49
N LYS A 465 8.99 -5.62 28.47
CA LYS A 465 9.25 -4.48 29.35
C LYS A 465 8.45 -3.23 28.98
N THR A 466 8.07 -3.10 27.72
CA THR A 466 7.37 -1.92 27.18
C THR A 466 5.89 -2.20 26.96
N LEU A 467 5.52 -3.47 26.78
CA LEU A 467 4.14 -3.91 26.60
C LEU A 467 3.29 -3.47 27.80
N LYS A 468 2.16 -2.85 27.49
CA LYS A 468 1.05 -2.54 28.40
C LYS A 468 -0.13 -3.45 28.14
N SER A 469 -0.34 -3.85 26.88
CA SER A 469 -1.41 -4.78 26.53
C SER A 469 -1.10 -5.67 25.32
N VAL A 470 -1.56 -6.91 25.39
CA VAL A 470 -1.62 -7.86 24.28
C VAL A 470 -3.05 -8.37 24.19
N THR A 471 -3.69 -8.22 23.04
CA THR A 471 -5.07 -8.65 22.82
C THR A 471 -5.13 -9.60 21.63
N LEU A 472 -5.61 -10.82 21.89
CA LEU A 472 -5.85 -11.84 20.88
C LEU A 472 -7.36 -12.04 20.76
N ASP A 473 -7.96 -11.55 19.67
CA ASP A 473 -9.36 -11.80 19.34
C ASP A 473 -9.46 -13.10 18.52
N TYR A 474 -9.68 -14.23 19.20
CA TYR A 474 -9.71 -15.57 18.62
C TYR A 474 -11.02 -16.30 18.92
N ARG A 475 -12.16 -15.69 18.54
CA ARG A 475 -13.50 -16.15 18.93
C ARG A 475 -13.82 -17.58 18.49
N ARG A 476 -13.23 -18.03 17.38
CA ARG A 476 -13.40 -19.38 16.83
C ARG A 476 -12.34 -20.37 17.31
N LEU A 477 -11.76 -20.15 18.50
CA LEU A 477 -10.88 -21.12 19.15
C LEU A 477 -11.65 -22.40 19.49
N CYS A 478 -11.46 -23.46 18.70
CA CYS A 478 -12.05 -24.78 18.94
C CYS A 478 -11.15 -25.63 19.84
N GLY A 479 -11.68 -26.74 20.38
CA GLY A 479 -10.94 -27.64 21.28
C GLY A 479 -9.60 -28.12 20.71
N LYS A 480 -9.54 -28.53 19.43
CA LYS A 480 -8.28 -28.95 18.78
C LYS A 480 -7.23 -27.82 18.82
N TYR A 481 -7.66 -26.58 18.59
CA TYR A 481 -6.76 -25.42 18.52
C TYR A 481 -6.29 -24.98 19.90
N ALA A 482 -7.12 -25.13 20.92
CA ALA A 482 -6.74 -24.86 22.29
C ALA A 482 -5.57 -25.76 22.74
N TYR A 483 -5.50 -27.02 22.29
CA TYR A 483 -4.37 -27.92 22.60
C TYR A 483 -3.03 -27.44 22.05
N GLU A 484 -3.02 -26.78 20.89
CA GLU A 484 -1.78 -26.26 20.28
C GLU A 484 -1.42 -24.87 20.81
N PHE A 485 -2.43 -24.10 21.24
CA PHE A 485 -2.24 -22.77 21.76
C PHE A 485 -1.81 -22.74 23.24
N LEU A 486 -2.27 -23.70 24.05
CA LEU A 486 -1.91 -23.80 25.48
C LEU A 486 -0.40 -23.89 25.72
N PRO A 487 0.39 -24.72 25.00
CA PRO A 487 1.84 -24.76 25.17
C PRO A 487 2.52 -23.41 24.99
N ILE A 488 2.08 -22.63 23.99
CA ILE A 488 2.61 -21.29 23.71
C ILE A 488 2.29 -20.36 24.90
N LEU A 489 1.04 -20.35 25.36
CA LEU A 489 0.63 -19.55 26.51
C LEU A 489 1.35 -19.95 27.81
N LYS A 490 1.56 -21.25 28.02
CA LYS A 490 2.25 -21.82 29.17
C LYS A 490 3.70 -21.38 29.23
N GLU A 491 4.41 -21.42 28.11
CA GLU A 491 5.77 -20.89 28.00
C GLU A 491 5.83 -19.38 28.28
N MET A 492 4.81 -18.63 27.85
CA MET A 492 4.75 -17.18 27.96
C MET A 492 4.29 -16.67 29.34
N LEU A 493 3.55 -17.49 30.10
CA LEU A 493 2.91 -17.08 31.36
C LEU A 493 3.88 -16.49 32.40
N PRO A 494 5.08 -17.06 32.64
CA PRO A 494 6.04 -16.48 33.59
C PRO A 494 6.42 -15.04 33.21
N THR A 495 6.70 -14.78 31.94
CA THR A 495 7.04 -13.45 31.41
C THR A 495 5.86 -12.50 31.56
N ILE A 496 4.65 -12.94 31.22
CA ILE A 496 3.43 -12.14 31.37
C ILE A 496 3.25 -11.72 32.83
N LYS A 497 3.41 -12.65 33.79
CA LYS A 497 3.30 -12.37 35.23
C LYS A 497 4.41 -11.45 35.74
N GLN A 498 5.65 -11.66 35.28
CA GLN A 498 6.80 -10.87 35.70
C GLN A 498 6.64 -9.38 35.38
N TYR A 499 6.15 -9.07 34.17
CA TYR A 499 6.02 -7.68 33.71
C TYR A 499 4.61 -7.09 33.89
N ASN A 500 3.64 -7.92 34.26
CA ASN A 500 2.28 -7.52 34.67
C ASN A 500 1.54 -6.64 33.65
N TYR A 501 1.69 -6.92 32.35
CA TYR A 501 0.89 -6.30 31.30
C TYR A 501 -0.44 -7.01 31.08
N SER A 502 -1.42 -6.29 30.54
CA SER A 502 -2.77 -6.80 30.29
C SER A 502 -2.76 -7.78 29.11
N PHE A 503 -2.86 -9.08 29.37
CA PHE A 503 -3.04 -10.09 28.33
C PHE A 503 -4.51 -10.53 28.22
N ILE A 504 -5.15 -10.26 27.09
CA ILE A 504 -6.57 -10.49 26.85
C ILE A 504 -6.75 -11.50 25.72
N LEU A 505 -7.51 -12.55 26.01
CA LEU A 505 -7.98 -13.52 25.01
C LEU A 505 -9.50 -13.41 24.86
N TYR A 506 -9.99 -13.08 23.67
CA TYR A 506 -11.39 -13.28 23.31
C TYR A 506 -11.51 -14.62 22.59
N GLY A 507 -11.95 -15.65 23.30
CA GLY A 507 -12.12 -16.99 22.75
C GLY A 507 -13.01 -17.85 23.64
N SER A 508 -13.30 -19.08 23.20
CA SER A 508 -14.07 -20.04 23.99
C SER A 508 -13.23 -20.57 25.16
N PHE A 509 -13.51 -20.06 26.37
CA PHE A 509 -12.86 -20.53 27.60
C PHE A 509 -13.23 -21.98 27.94
N TYR A 510 -14.42 -22.43 27.54
CA TYR A 510 -14.79 -23.84 27.61
C TYR A 510 -13.83 -24.74 26.81
N ASN A 511 -13.54 -24.37 25.56
CA ASN A 511 -12.59 -25.12 24.72
C ASN A 511 -11.17 -25.04 25.30
N LEU A 512 -10.77 -23.91 25.89
CA LEU A 512 -9.47 -23.77 26.53
C LEU A 512 -9.34 -24.66 27.78
N LYS A 513 -10.36 -24.66 28.64
CA LYS A 513 -10.42 -25.49 29.85
C LYS A 513 -10.40 -26.97 29.52
N SER A 514 -11.19 -27.40 28.52
CA SER A 514 -11.24 -28.80 28.10
C SER A 514 -9.94 -29.29 27.47
N ALA A 515 -9.07 -28.39 27.00
CA ALA A 515 -7.76 -28.72 26.47
C ALA A 515 -6.65 -28.85 27.52
N CYS A 516 -6.90 -28.44 28.77
CA CYS A 516 -5.92 -28.52 29.86
C CYS A 516 -5.65 -29.98 30.24
N LYS A 517 -4.37 -30.37 30.31
CA LYS A 517 -3.94 -31.74 30.63
C LYS A 517 -3.28 -31.85 32.01
N ASP A 518 -2.73 -30.76 32.52
CA ASP A 518 -2.01 -30.70 33.79
C ASP A 518 -2.33 -29.42 34.59
N ASP A 519 -1.76 -29.33 35.79
CA ASP A 519 -1.98 -28.19 36.69
C ASP A 519 -1.40 -26.88 36.15
N GLU A 520 -0.35 -26.95 35.32
CA GLU A 520 0.27 -25.78 34.70
C GLU A 520 -0.63 -25.21 33.58
N ASP A 521 -1.28 -26.07 32.79
CA ASP A 521 -2.31 -25.65 31.82
C ASP A 521 -3.51 -25.00 32.55
N LEU A 522 -3.94 -25.56 33.67
CA LEU A 522 -5.00 -24.99 34.51
C LEU A 522 -4.61 -23.63 35.09
N GLU A 523 -3.33 -23.42 35.40
CA GLU A 523 -2.81 -22.12 35.85
C GLU A 523 -2.92 -21.07 34.75
N VAL A 524 -2.55 -21.42 33.50
CA VAL A 524 -2.72 -20.56 32.33
C VAL A 524 -4.19 -20.18 32.13
N TYR A 525 -5.07 -21.19 32.14
CA TYR A 525 -6.51 -20.99 32.00
C TYR A 525 -7.05 -20.03 33.07
N ARG A 526 -6.73 -20.26 34.35
CA ARG A 526 -7.18 -19.42 35.47
C ARG A 526 -6.65 -17.99 35.36
N TYR A 527 -5.39 -17.82 34.94
CA TYR A 527 -4.80 -16.50 34.73
C TYR A 527 -5.60 -15.72 33.67
N LEU A 528 -5.86 -16.32 32.51
CA LEU A 528 -6.61 -15.67 31.42
C LEU A 528 -8.06 -15.36 31.81
N LEU A 529 -8.69 -16.28 32.56
CA LEU A 529 -10.06 -16.08 33.05
C LEU A 529 -10.11 -14.87 34.01
N ASN A 530 -9.15 -14.78 34.94
CA ASN A 530 -9.05 -13.65 35.86
C ASN A 530 -8.84 -12.31 35.14
N GLN A 531 -7.96 -12.26 34.12
CA GLN A 531 -7.76 -11.05 33.32
C GLN A 531 -9.08 -10.58 32.68
N LYS A 532 -9.86 -11.51 32.13
CA LYS A 532 -11.16 -11.20 31.54
C LYS A 532 -12.18 -10.65 32.54
N VAL A 533 -12.19 -11.22 33.75
CA VAL A 533 -13.04 -10.77 34.87
C VAL A 533 -12.69 -9.36 35.31
N ILE A 534 -11.40 -9.10 35.54
CA ILE A 534 -10.88 -7.80 36.00
C ILE A 534 -11.27 -6.69 35.02
N LEU A 535 -11.18 -6.98 33.72
CA LEU A 535 -11.47 -5.99 32.68
C LEU A 535 -12.95 -5.86 32.35
N ASN A 536 -13.83 -6.68 32.96
CA ASN A 536 -15.27 -6.73 32.73
C ASN A 536 -15.64 -6.89 31.24
N LYS A 537 -14.87 -7.71 30.50
CA LYS A 537 -15.03 -7.90 29.04
C LYS A 537 -15.66 -9.26 28.69
N PHE A 538 -16.83 -9.54 29.23
CA PHE A 538 -17.58 -10.75 28.86
C PHE A 538 -18.30 -10.54 27.52
N ASP A 539 -18.11 -11.45 26.58
CA ASP A 539 -18.85 -11.50 25.32
C ASP A 539 -20.04 -12.44 25.52
N SER A 540 -21.23 -11.87 25.68
CA SER A 540 -22.45 -12.60 26.06
C SER A 540 -22.86 -13.70 25.07
N ARG A 541 -22.20 -13.80 23.92
CA ARG A 541 -22.50 -14.79 22.86
C ARG A 541 -21.57 -15.99 22.81
N ASN A 542 -20.38 -15.94 23.43
CA ASN A 542 -19.35 -16.99 23.30
C ASN A 542 -18.84 -17.54 24.64
N ASP A 543 -19.31 -16.98 25.75
CA ASP A 543 -18.79 -17.26 27.09
C ASP A 543 -19.69 -18.29 27.80
N ASP A 544 -19.60 -19.55 27.37
CA ASP A 544 -20.13 -20.69 28.12
C ASP A 544 -19.24 -20.93 29.36
N ILE A 545 -19.44 -20.10 30.38
CA ILE A 545 -18.75 -20.17 31.68
C ILE A 545 -19.50 -21.17 32.56
N ASP A 546 -18.81 -22.21 33.03
CA ASP A 546 -19.46 -23.21 33.88
C ASP A 546 -19.65 -22.71 35.33
N LYS A 547 -20.43 -23.46 36.11
CA LYS A 547 -20.75 -23.08 37.49
C LYS A 547 -19.50 -22.97 38.38
N ASN A 548 -18.50 -23.82 38.16
CA ASN A 548 -17.27 -23.80 38.95
C ASN A 548 -16.44 -22.55 38.61
N ASP A 549 -16.45 -22.13 37.34
CA ASP A 549 -15.83 -20.88 36.93
C ASP A 549 -16.55 -19.68 37.54
N LEU A 550 -17.88 -19.69 37.62
CA LEU A 550 -18.65 -18.63 38.29
C LEU A 550 -18.33 -18.54 39.79
N GLU A 551 -18.22 -19.68 40.47
CA GLU A 551 -17.81 -19.74 41.89
C GLU A 551 -16.39 -19.19 42.07
N TYR A 552 -15.43 -19.59 41.23
CA TYR A 552 -14.07 -19.05 41.22
C TYR A 552 -14.05 -17.54 41.00
N ILE A 553 -14.80 -17.04 40.01
CA ILE A 553 -14.91 -15.60 39.71
C ILE A 553 -15.46 -14.81 40.91
N GLN A 554 -16.46 -15.34 41.61
CA GLN A 554 -17.01 -14.72 42.81
C GLN A 554 -15.98 -14.67 43.94
N GLU A 555 -15.21 -15.74 44.13
CA GLU A 555 -14.11 -15.75 45.11
C GLU A 555 -13.02 -14.74 44.77
N THR A 556 -12.63 -14.62 43.49
CA THR A 556 -11.58 -13.67 43.06
C THR A 556 -12.04 -12.22 43.18
N LYS A 557 -13.33 -11.91 42.95
CA LYS A 557 -13.87 -10.54 43.13
C LYS A 557 -13.95 -10.10 44.60
N ASN A 558 -14.01 -11.06 45.52
CA ASN A 558 -14.10 -10.81 46.96
C ASN A 558 -12.72 -10.71 47.65
N LYS A 559 -11.63 -10.95 46.90
CA LYS A 559 -10.24 -10.75 47.32
C LYS A 559 -9.70 -9.49 46.66
#